data_AF-A0A832SLZ4-F1
#
_entry.id   AF-A0A832SLZ4-F1
#
_cell.length_a   1.000
_cell.length_b   1.000
_cell.length_c   1.000
_cell.angle_alpha   90.00
_cell.angle_beta   90.00
_cell.angle_gamma   90.00
#
_symmetry.space_group_name_H-M   'P 1'
#
loop_
_entity.id
_entity.type
_entity.pdbx_description
1 polymer ?
#
loop_
_entity_poly.entity_id
_entity_poly.type
_entity_poly.pdbx_seq_one_letter_code
_entity_poly.pdbx_strand_id
1 'polypeptide(L)'
;MFLNKNRIVEKICELPTTLGDISESIFGGISTKNGLLHRLTVPEGSDSDSLYLCEGLCKPVFLEPELVYPYVSGIFSEKFAFNSSPYRFMLPYEFSDRDSRKECRVIPPEELKIRFPMAYGRVLEFKNQFAHDDSPLDSAEYYSVRGRKLLEHLGTPKIIATEGYHLQAAYDTSGNHVFKNGCGVVLKEPEKYPYVTAVLNSQIARLFPSVCESEMLYSGSATPAAMKRFPIVFPEDRLTEDLITSISGYLMFLNRQKNASYAVGWLDELTGFYEQISNLLVMDAYFGNGIDPKLLNALEDNIHPYAGDMEFESSDSLLSVLYYIKQRISDTSNFKKYAFDTEFPGILSFL
;
A
#
# COMPACT_ATOMS: atom_id res chain seq x y z
N MET A 1 27.62 -6.14 19.50
CA MET A 1 27.50 -6.05 20.98
C MET A 1 26.03 -5.79 21.21
N PHE A 2 25.24 -6.81 21.59
CA PHE A 2 23.77 -6.77 21.50
C PHE A 2 23.18 -5.46 22.05
N LEU A 3 22.77 -4.54 21.17
CA LEU A 3 21.99 -3.38 21.59
C LEU A 3 20.68 -3.92 22.17
N ASN A 4 20.38 -3.59 23.42
CA ASN A 4 19.06 -3.87 23.99
C ASN A 4 18.00 -3.19 23.09
N LYS A 5 16.91 -3.88 22.75
CA LYS A 5 15.80 -3.35 21.91
C LYS A 5 15.40 -1.93 22.33
N ASN A 6 15.42 -1.65 23.64
CA ASN A 6 15.12 -0.33 24.20
C ASN A 6 16.08 0.77 23.70
N ARG A 7 17.38 0.49 23.57
CA ARG A 7 18.36 1.46 23.03
C ARG A 7 18.14 1.76 21.55
N ILE A 8 17.69 0.77 20.77
CA ILE A 8 17.36 0.96 19.35
C ILE A 8 16.13 1.84 19.24
N VAL A 9 15.10 1.58 20.05
CA VAL A 9 13.89 2.39 20.11
C VAL A 9 14.21 3.83 20.54
N GLU A 10 15.02 4.03 21.60
CA GLU A 10 15.46 5.35 22.05
C GLU A 10 16.13 6.15 20.92
N LYS A 11 17.10 5.55 20.21
CA LYS A 11 17.75 6.18 19.06
C LYS A 11 16.76 6.57 17.95
N ILE A 12 15.80 5.70 17.66
CA ILE A 12 14.77 5.95 16.65
C ILE A 12 13.86 7.12 17.08
N CYS A 13 13.50 7.21 18.36
CA CYS A 13 12.68 8.31 18.89
C CYS A 13 13.39 9.67 18.87
N GLU A 14 14.73 9.69 18.85
CA GLU A 14 15.53 10.93 18.75
C GLU A 14 15.63 11.47 17.31
N LEU A 15 15.13 10.73 16.31
CA LEU A 15 15.19 11.15 14.91
C LEU A 15 14.28 12.36 14.66
N PRO A 16 14.77 13.41 13.97
CA PRO A 16 14.07 14.69 13.91
C PRO A 16 12.93 14.75 12.89
N THR A 17 12.95 13.87 11.88
CA THR A 17 12.00 13.91 10.76
C THR A 17 11.01 12.77 10.87
N THR A 18 9.73 13.09 10.69
CA THR A 18 8.63 12.13 10.71
C THR A 18 7.94 12.04 9.36
N LEU A 19 7.17 10.97 9.16
CA LEU A 19 6.31 10.79 7.99
C LEU A 19 5.32 11.95 7.86
N GLY A 20 4.84 12.50 8.98
CA GLY A 20 3.98 13.68 8.98
C GLY A 20 4.64 14.92 8.39
N ASP A 21 5.95 15.09 8.57
CA ASP A 21 6.69 16.26 8.07
C ASP A 21 6.86 16.24 6.54
N ILE A 22 7.01 15.04 5.97
CA ILE A 22 7.18 14.83 4.51
C ILE A 22 5.87 14.57 3.76
N SER A 23 4.78 14.35 4.49
CA SER A 23 3.46 14.09 3.90
C SER A 23 2.68 15.37 3.67
N GLU A 24 2.01 15.44 2.53
CA GLU A 24 0.94 16.41 2.28
C GLU A 24 -0.29 16.05 3.11
N SER A 25 -0.62 14.76 3.18
CA SER A 25 -1.79 14.27 3.92
C SER A 25 -1.61 12.85 4.40
N ILE A 26 -2.01 12.60 5.65
CA ILE A 26 -2.18 11.25 6.21
C ILE A 26 -3.62 11.14 6.73
N PHE A 27 -4.33 10.10 6.29
CA PHE A 27 -5.76 9.95 6.53
C PHE A 27 -6.20 8.49 6.67
N GLY A 28 -7.33 8.28 7.34
CA GLY A 28 -7.91 6.95 7.51
C GLY A 28 -8.81 6.56 6.34
N GLY A 29 -9.21 5.29 6.32
CA GLY A 29 -10.13 4.75 5.32
C GLY A 29 -11.55 5.30 5.38
N ILE A 30 -12.38 4.83 4.47
CA ILE A 30 -13.81 5.12 4.47
C ILE A 30 -14.55 4.42 5.62
N SER A 31 -15.66 4.98 6.07
CA SER A 31 -16.57 4.31 7.01
C SER A 31 -18.02 4.54 6.61
N THR A 32 -18.86 3.52 6.69
CA THR A 32 -20.27 3.60 6.32
C THR A 32 -21.11 2.72 7.24
N LYS A 33 -22.37 3.09 7.44
CA LYS A 33 -23.35 2.27 8.16
C LYS A 33 -23.72 1.01 7.37
N ASN A 34 -23.71 1.11 6.04
CA ASN A 34 -24.17 0.05 5.13
C ASN A 34 -23.01 -0.57 4.36
N GLY A 35 -21.96 -1.05 5.04
CA GLY A 35 -20.76 -1.57 4.35
C GLY A 35 -21.03 -2.69 3.34
N LEU A 36 -22.06 -3.51 3.57
CA LEU A 36 -22.49 -4.59 2.66
C LEU A 36 -23.21 -4.11 1.40
N LEU A 37 -23.75 -2.88 1.41
CA LEU A 37 -24.31 -2.23 0.22
C LEU A 37 -23.22 -1.85 -0.77
N HIS A 38 -22.03 -1.48 -0.27
CA HIS A 38 -20.98 -0.96 -1.13
C HIS A 38 -20.00 -2.01 -1.62
N ARG A 39 -19.75 -3.05 -0.81
CA ARG A 39 -18.80 -4.10 -1.14
C ARG A 39 -19.31 -4.97 -2.29
N LEU A 40 -18.39 -5.22 -3.21
CA LEU A 40 -18.59 -5.92 -4.46
C LEU A 40 -17.44 -6.88 -4.69
N THR A 41 -17.69 -7.95 -5.43
CA THR A 41 -16.66 -8.86 -5.91
C THR A 41 -16.86 -9.11 -7.40
N VAL A 42 -15.80 -9.08 -8.18
CA VAL A 42 -15.82 -9.48 -9.60
C VAL A 42 -15.95 -11.01 -9.65
N PRO A 43 -16.97 -11.57 -10.33
CA PRO A 43 -17.10 -13.02 -10.49
C PRO A 43 -15.91 -13.61 -11.24
N GLU A 44 -15.45 -14.80 -10.85
CA GLU A 44 -14.39 -15.51 -11.56
C GLU A 44 -14.77 -15.78 -13.01
N GLY A 45 -13.85 -15.52 -13.94
CA GLY A 45 -14.06 -15.72 -15.38
C GLY A 45 -15.04 -14.74 -16.03
N SER A 46 -15.39 -13.64 -15.35
CA SER A 46 -16.21 -12.59 -15.95
C SER A 46 -15.35 -11.63 -16.76
N ASP A 47 -15.68 -11.48 -18.05
CA ASP A 47 -15.12 -10.46 -18.93
C ASP A 47 -15.95 -9.16 -18.95
N SER A 48 -16.99 -9.06 -18.09
CA SER A 48 -17.90 -7.92 -18.08
C SER A 48 -17.51 -6.91 -17.00
N ASP A 49 -17.20 -5.69 -17.43
CA ASP A 49 -16.88 -4.57 -16.53
C ASP A 49 -18.07 -4.08 -15.69
N SER A 50 -19.28 -4.59 -15.94
CA SER A 50 -20.50 -4.16 -15.26
C SER A 50 -21.10 -5.23 -14.35
N LEU A 51 -20.62 -6.47 -14.38
CA LEU A 51 -21.19 -7.57 -13.60
C LEU A 51 -20.41 -7.77 -12.29
N TYR A 52 -21.13 -7.72 -11.17
CA TYR A 52 -20.53 -7.89 -9.84
C TYR A 52 -21.38 -8.78 -8.95
N LEU A 53 -20.78 -9.38 -7.92
CA LEU A 53 -21.49 -10.01 -6.81
C LEU A 53 -21.63 -8.99 -5.67
N CYS A 54 -22.86 -8.68 -5.29
CA CYS A 54 -23.12 -7.84 -4.12
C CYS A 54 -23.03 -8.68 -2.85
N GLU A 55 -22.09 -8.35 -1.95
CA GLU A 55 -21.90 -9.11 -0.70
C GLU A 55 -23.15 -9.16 0.17
N GLY A 56 -23.88 -8.04 0.33
CA GLY A 56 -25.07 -8.04 1.18
C GLY A 56 -26.29 -8.73 0.56
N LEU A 57 -26.54 -8.56 -0.74
CA LEU A 57 -27.67 -9.20 -1.42
C LEU A 57 -27.40 -10.67 -1.78
N CYS A 58 -26.14 -11.12 -1.69
CA CYS A 58 -25.70 -12.48 -2.05
C CYS A 58 -26.11 -12.90 -3.47
N LYS A 59 -26.10 -11.97 -4.43
CA LYS A 59 -26.49 -12.23 -5.82
C LYS A 59 -25.71 -11.36 -6.81
N PRO A 60 -25.70 -11.74 -8.11
CA PRO A 60 -25.18 -10.89 -9.17
C PRO A 60 -25.99 -9.59 -9.33
N VAL A 61 -25.29 -8.51 -9.60
CA VAL A 61 -25.82 -7.18 -9.86
C VAL A 61 -25.08 -6.56 -11.04
N PHE A 62 -25.79 -5.76 -11.84
CA PHE A 62 -25.19 -4.91 -12.85
C PHE A 62 -25.00 -3.51 -12.29
N LEU A 63 -23.86 -2.89 -12.57
CA LEU A 63 -23.52 -1.55 -12.12
C LEU A 63 -22.75 -0.79 -13.20
N GLU A 64 -22.94 0.52 -13.19
CA GLU A 64 -22.15 1.45 -13.97
C GLU A 64 -20.69 1.44 -13.46
N PRO A 65 -19.71 1.06 -14.29
CA PRO A 65 -18.33 0.87 -13.85
C PRO A 65 -17.69 2.17 -13.31
N GLU A 66 -18.19 3.33 -13.73
CA GLU A 66 -17.70 4.64 -13.28
C GLU A 66 -17.90 4.87 -11.77
N LEU A 67 -18.82 4.14 -11.14
CA LEU A 67 -19.07 4.20 -9.71
C LEU A 67 -18.30 3.15 -8.91
N VAL A 68 -17.49 2.30 -9.58
CA VAL A 68 -16.91 1.11 -8.97
C VAL A 68 -15.39 1.22 -8.91
N TYR A 69 -14.84 1.18 -7.70
CA TYR A 69 -13.41 1.36 -7.44
C TYR A 69 -12.76 0.09 -6.89
N PRO A 70 -11.46 -0.16 -7.19
CA PRO A 70 -10.69 -1.21 -6.52
C PRO A 70 -10.74 -1.07 -5.00
N TYR A 71 -10.97 -2.19 -4.30
CA TYR A 71 -11.08 -2.20 -2.84
C TYR A 71 -9.98 -3.05 -2.20
N VAL A 72 -9.29 -2.44 -1.24
CA VAL A 72 -8.30 -3.10 -0.39
C VAL A 72 -9.00 -3.64 0.85
N SER A 73 -9.13 -4.95 0.91
CA SER A 73 -9.57 -5.66 2.11
C SER A 73 -8.35 -6.01 2.95
N GLY A 74 -8.41 -5.80 4.27
CA GLY A 74 -7.27 -6.03 5.18
C GLY A 74 -6.80 -7.49 5.27
N ILE A 75 -7.53 -8.44 4.67
CA ILE A 75 -7.11 -9.85 4.54
C ILE A 75 -6.06 -10.02 3.41
N PHE A 76 -5.96 -9.03 2.51
CA PHE A 76 -5.07 -9.01 1.34
C PHE A 76 -4.09 -7.84 1.44
N SER A 77 -3.55 -7.61 2.63
CA SER A 77 -2.49 -6.64 2.83
C SER A 77 -1.22 -7.13 2.15
N GLU A 78 -0.95 -6.60 0.97
CA GLU A 78 0.24 -6.91 0.19
C GLU A 78 1.31 -5.85 0.43
N LYS A 79 2.57 -6.25 0.31
CA LYS A 79 3.70 -5.32 0.42
C LYS A 79 4.03 -4.74 -0.95
N PHE A 80 4.52 -3.51 -0.95
CA PHE A 80 5.03 -2.75 -2.09
C PHE A 80 4.00 -2.41 -3.16
N ALA A 81 3.17 -3.34 -3.61
CA ALA A 81 2.16 -3.11 -4.64
C ALA A 81 0.83 -3.79 -4.32
N PHE A 82 -0.24 -3.24 -4.87
CA PHE A 82 -1.55 -3.88 -4.93
C PHE A 82 -1.63 -4.80 -6.14
N ASN A 83 -2.02 -6.05 -5.88
CA ASN A 83 -2.35 -7.01 -6.92
C ASN A 83 -3.79 -6.83 -7.39
N SER A 84 -4.14 -7.56 -8.45
CA SER A 84 -5.52 -7.69 -8.94
C SER A 84 -6.42 -8.31 -7.87
N SER A 85 -6.97 -7.47 -7.00
CA SER A 85 -8.02 -7.83 -6.07
C SER A 85 -9.33 -8.04 -6.84
N PRO A 86 -10.11 -9.10 -6.59
CA PRO A 86 -11.47 -9.21 -7.13
C PRO A 86 -12.43 -8.26 -6.40
N TYR A 87 -12.03 -7.69 -5.25
CA TYR A 87 -12.88 -6.84 -4.46
C TYR A 87 -12.99 -5.43 -5.05
N ARG A 88 -14.21 -4.92 -4.99
CA ARG A 88 -14.61 -3.62 -5.50
C ARG A 88 -15.47 -2.91 -4.46
N PHE A 89 -15.56 -1.60 -4.60
CA PHE A 89 -16.36 -0.75 -3.73
C PHE A 89 -17.14 0.26 -4.56
N MET A 90 -18.45 0.28 -4.38
CA MET A 90 -19.32 1.25 -5.05
C MET A 90 -19.28 2.60 -4.31
N LEU A 91 -18.89 3.66 -5.01
CA LEU A 91 -18.92 5.04 -4.56
C LEU A 91 -19.80 5.89 -5.49
N PRO A 92 -21.07 6.14 -5.11
CA PRO A 92 -21.98 7.03 -5.86
C PRO A 92 -21.62 8.50 -5.60
N TYR A 93 -20.43 8.90 -6.05
CA TYR A 93 -19.84 10.21 -5.82
C TYR A 93 -19.34 10.80 -7.13
N GLU A 94 -19.41 12.12 -7.21
CA GLU A 94 -18.73 12.90 -8.23
C GLU A 94 -17.46 13.50 -7.68
N PHE A 95 -16.42 13.45 -8.51
CA PHE A 95 -15.13 14.05 -8.24
C PHE A 95 -14.89 15.14 -9.28
N SER A 96 -14.55 16.34 -8.82
CA SER A 96 -14.22 17.45 -9.71
C SER A 96 -12.93 18.13 -9.29
N ASP A 97 -12.09 18.46 -10.27
CA ASP A 97 -10.88 19.25 -10.07
C ASP A 97 -11.25 20.73 -10.15
N ARG A 98 -11.52 21.37 -9.01
CA ARG A 98 -11.62 22.83 -8.90
C ARG A 98 -10.56 23.33 -7.92
N ASP A 99 -9.83 24.37 -8.31
CA ASP A 99 -8.97 25.16 -7.43
C ASP A 99 -8.07 24.34 -6.50
N SER A 100 -7.18 23.51 -7.07
CA SER A 100 -6.13 22.72 -6.38
C SER A 100 -6.60 21.70 -5.34
N ARG A 101 -7.90 21.57 -5.07
CA ARG A 101 -8.48 20.54 -4.19
C ARG A 101 -9.61 19.81 -4.90
N LYS A 102 -9.49 18.48 -4.99
CA LYS A 102 -10.57 17.63 -5.51
C LYS A 102 -11.80 17.77 -4.62
N GLU A 103 -12.82 18.45 -5.12
CA GLU A 103 -14.11 18.48 -4.47
C GLU A 103 -14.83 17.15 -4.76
N CYS A 104 -15.32 16.53 -3.69
CA CYS A 104 -16.09 15.30 -3.77
C CYS A 104 -17.51 15.55 -3.26
N ARG A 105 -18.50 15.21 -4.09
CA ARG A 105 -19.93 15.38 -3.78
C ARG A 105 -20.65 14.05 -3.92
N VAL A 106 -21.45 13.69 -2.93
CA VAL A 106 -22.35 12.52 -3.06
C VAL A 106 -23.41 12.83 -4.12
N ILE A 107 -23.66 11.92 -5.05
CA ILE A 107 -24.67 12.09 -6.09
C ILE A 107 -26.06 12.07 -5.43
N PRO A 108 -26.91 13.09 -5.59
CA PRO A 108 -28.27 13.07 -5.03
C PRO A 108 -29.15 11.97 -5.64
N PRO A 109 -30.18 11.46 -4.94
CA PRO A 109 -30.98 10.34 -5.43
C PRO A 109 -31.61 10.54 -6.82
N GLU A 110 -32.13 11.74 -7.09
CA GLU A 110 -32.73 12.07 -8.39
C GLU A 110 -31.70 12.05 -9.53
N GLU A 111 -30.50 12.56 -9.28
CA GLU A 111 -29.41 12.50 -10.26
C GLU A 111 -28.90 11.06 -10.43
N LEU A 112 -28.79 10.30 -9.33
CA LEU A 112 -28.38 8.90 -9.34
C LEU A 112 -29.36 8.06 -10.17
N LYS A 113 -30.66 8.29 -9.99
CA LYS A 113 -31.73 7.61 -10.74
C LYS A 113 -31.65 7.82 -12.25
N ILE A 114 -31.31 9.04 -12.67
CA ILE A 114 -31.28 9.41 -14.10
C ILE A 114 -29.98 8.94 -14.76
N ARG A 115 -28.84 9.13 -14.10
CA ARG A 115 -27.51 8.89 -14.69
C ARG A 115 -26.96 7.50 -14.43
N PHE A 116 -27.31 6.91 -13.30
CA PHE A 116 -26.83 5.63 -12.82
C PHE A 116 -27.99 4.74 -12.35
N PRO A 117 -28.95 4.44 -13.24
CA PRO A 117 -30.19 3.74 -12.89
C PRO A 117 -29.95 2.35 -12.28
N MET A 118 -28.86 1.65 -12.63
CA MET A 118 -28.55 0.34 -12.07
C MET A 118 -28.08 0.46 -10.61
N ALA A 119 -27.18 1.41 -10.34
CA ALA A 119 -26.80 1.75 -8.97
C ALA A 119 -27.99 2.21 -8.11
N TYR A 120 -28.86 3.08 -8.65
CA TYR A 120 -30.07 3.50 -7.95
C TYR A 120 -30.98 2.31 -7.63
N GLY A 121 -31.27 1.46 -8.62
CA GLY A 121 -32.11 0.27 -8.44
C GLY A 121 -31.56 -0.69 -7.38
N ARG A 122 -30.24 -0.89 -7.36
CA ARG A 122 -29.55 -1.69 -6.34
C ARG A 122 -29.70 -1.11 -4.94
N VAL A 123 -29.45 0.19 -4.77
CA VAL A 123 -29.55 0.85 -3.46
C VAL A 123 -30.99 0.75 -2.93
N LEU A 124 -31.98 0.95 -3.81
CA LEU A 124 -33.40 0.79 -3.47
C LEU A 124 -33.72 -0.65 -3.08
N GLU A 125 -33.27 -1.65 -3.84
CA GLU A 125 -33.48 -3.06 -3.49
C GLU A 125 -32.86 -3.41 -2.14
N PHE A 126 -31.65 -2.94 -1.87
CA PHE A 126 -30.99 -3.11 -0.58
C PHE A 126 -31.79 -2.48 0.56
N LYS A 127 -32.32 -1.27 0.35
CA LYS A 127 -33.20 -0.58 1.30
C LYS A 127 -34.47 -1.39 1.57
N ASN A 128 -35.14 -1.88 0.53
CA ASN A 128 -36.35 -2.67 0.66
C ASN A 128 -36.09 -3.96 1.47
N GLN A 129 -34.95 -4.61 1.23
CA GLN A 129 -34.62 -5.88 1.89
C GLN A 129 -34.17 -5.70 3.35
N PHE A 130 -33.33 -4.70 3.64
CA PHE A 130 -32.67 -4.58 4.96
C PHE A 130 -33.27 -3.50 5.87
N ALA A 131 -33.88 -2.46 5.30
CA ALA A 131 -34.58 -1.44 6.06
C ALA A 131 -36.10 -1.67 6.07
N HIS A 132 -36.62 -2.62 5.28
CA HIS A 132 -38.06 -2.90 5.13
C HIS A 132 -38.87 -1.66 4.74
N ASP A 133 -38.27 -0.81 3.91
CA ASP A 133 -38.85 0.45 3.45
C ASP A 133 -38.80 0.48 1.92
N ASP A 134 -39.98 0.43 1.30
CA ASP A 134 -40.21 0.42 -0.14
C ASP A 134 -40.37 1.83 -0.74
N SER A 135 -40.28 2.88 0.08
CA SER A 135 -40.33 4.24 -0.39
C SER A 135 -39.09 4.59 -1.23
N PRO A 136 -39.24 5.52 -2.21
CA PRO A 136 -38.11 6.03 -2.98
C PRO A 136 -36.95 6.53 -2.10
N LEU A 137 -35.75 6.60 -2.68
CA LEU A 137 -34.60 7.19 -1.99
C LEU A 137 -34.83 8.70 -1.84
N ASP A 138 -35.08 9.14 -0.62
CA ASP A 138 -35.36 10.52 -0.24
C ASP A 138 -34.07 11.30 0.06
N SER A 139 -33.02 10.61 0.51
CA SER A 139 -31.75 11.19 0.92
C SER A 139 -30.55 10.36 0.48
N ALA A 140 -29.45 11.06 0.16
CA ALA A 140 -28.16 10.43 -0.10
C ALA A 140 -27.50 9.85 1.15
N GLU A 141 -27.99 10.17 2.35
CA GLU A 141 -27.42 9.68 3.61
C GLU A 141 -27.38 8.15 3.68
N TYR A 142 -28.36 7.47 3.08
CA TYR A 142 -28.49 6.01 3.11
C TYR A 142 -27.30 5.27 2.48
N TYR A 143 -26.71 5.87 1.43
CA TYR A 143 -25.56 5.32 0.70
C TYR A 143 -24.32 6.22 0.81
N SER A 144 -24.36 7.24 1.65
CA SER A 144 -23.19 8.08 1.90
C SER A 144 -22.13 7.33 2.71
N VAL A 145 -20.87 7.60 2.41
CA VAL A 145 -19.71 7.16 3.18
C VAL A 145 -19.03 8.36 3.84
N ARG A 146 -18.46 8.13 5.03
CA ARG A 146 -17.51 9.04 5.68
C ARG A 146 -16.09 8.69 5.23
N GLY A 147 -15.14 9.58 5.54
CA GLY A 147 -13.75 9.46 5.10
C GLY A 147 -13.40 10.47 4.02
N ARG A 148 -13.81 11.74 4.22
CA ARG A 148 -13.70 12.81 3.22
C ARG A 148 -12.30 12.91 2.60
N LYS A 149 -11.25 12.83 3.42
CA LYS A 149 -9.86 12.90 2.94
C LYS A 149 -9.50 11.80 1.94
N LEU A 150 -10.00 10.56 2.14
CA LEU A 150 -9.77 9.50 1.17
C LEU A 150 -10.43 9.85 -0.17
N LEU A 151 -11.66 10.36 -0.12
CA LEU A 151 -12.39 10.77 -1.32
C LEU A 151 -11.72 11.96 -2.03
N GLU A 152 -11.19 12.93 -1.27
CA GLU A 152 -10.42 14.08 -1.81
C GLU A 152 -9.10 13.63 -2.47
N HIS A 153 -8.53 12.48 -2.08
CA HIS A 153 -7.30 11.94 -2.65
C HIS A 153 -7.53 10.77 -3.60
N LEU A 154 -8.77 10.53 -4.04
CA LEU A 154 -9.06 9.51 -5.05
C LEU A 154 -8.48 9.95 -6.41
N GLY A 155 -7.82 9.04 -7.10
CA GLY A 155 -7.06 9.33 -8.32
C GLY A 155 -5.79 10.15 -8.08
N THR A 156 -5.29 10.22 -6.83
CA THR A 156 -3.98 10.80 -6.50
C THR A 156 -3.07 9.69 -5.96
N PRO A 157 -1.83 9.55 -6.48
CA PRO A 157 -0.90 8.53 -6.00
C PRO A 157 -0.75 8.59 -4.48
N LYS A 158 -0.74 7.43 -3.83
CA LYS A 158 -0.70 7.33 -2.37
C LYS A 158 -0.13 6.01 -1.91
N ILE A 159 0.50 6.00 -0.74
CA ILE A 159 0.83 4.76 -0.03
C ILE A 159 -0.38 4.42 0.84
N ILE A 160 -0.78 3.15 0.83
CA ILE A 160 -1.79 2.64 1.74
C ILE A 160 -1.08 1.66 2.68
N ALA A 161 -1.04 2.01 3.96
CA ALA A 161 -0.55 1.18 5.04
C ALA A 161 -1.73 0.50 5.73
N THR A 162 -1.87 -0.81 5.56
CA THR A 162 -2.99 -1.57 6.11
C THR A 162 -2.70 -2.11 7.51
N GLU A 163 -3.76 -2.27 8.31
CA GLU A 163 -3.69 -2.83 9.66
C GLU A 163 -3.62 -4.37 9.63
N GLY A 164 -2.63 -4.92 10.34
CA GLY A 164 -2.41 -6.35 10.62
C GLY A 164 -1.43 -6.53 11.79
N TYR A 165 -1.03 -7.76 12.14
CA TYR A 165 0.00 -8.03 13.18
C TYR A 165 1.35 -7.31 12.91
N HIS A 166 1.57 -6.90 11.66
CA HIS A 166 2.72 -6.11 11.20
C HIS A 166 2.25 -5.01 10.25
N LEU A 167 2.88 -3.83 10.32
CA LEU A 167 2.71 -2.76 9.35
C LEU A 167 3.10 -3.29 7.96
N GLN A 168 2.20 -3.17 6.99
CA GLN A 168 2.44 -3.49 5.59
C GLN A 168 1.94 -2.33 4.74
N ALA A 169 2.74 -1.93 3.76
CA ALA A 169 2.46 -0.77 2.93
C ALA A 169 2.56 -1.10 1.45
N ALA A 170 1.62 -0.62 0.65
CA ALA A 170 1.67 -0.73 -0.80
C ALA A 170 1.49 0.64 -1.45
N TYR A 171 2.19 0.87 -2.55
CA TYR A 171 2.09 2.09 -3.33
C TYR A 171 1.00 1.95 -4.39
N ASP A 172 -0.09 2.71 -4.21
CA ASP A 172 -1.16 2.86 -5.18
C ASP A 172 -0.79 3.99 -6.16
N THR A 173 -0.11 3.62 -7.24
CA THR A 173 0.33 4.55 -8.30
C THR A 173 -0.84 5.26 -8.98
N SER A 174 -1.97 4.57 -9.13
CA SER A 174 -3.18 5.13 -9.77
C SER A 174 -3.96 6.07 -8.85
N GLY A 175 -3.83 5.89 -7.52
CA GLY A 175 -4.63 6.60 -6.55
C GLY A 175 -6.10 6.14 -6.45
N ASN A 176 -6.52 5.08 -7.15
CA ASN A 176 -7.92 4.67 -7.24
C ASN A 176 -8.35 3.64 -6.18
N HIS A 177 -7.41 3.08 -5.41
CA HIS A 177 -7.75 2.11 -4.40
C HIS A 177 -8.46 2.75 -3.21
N VAL A 178 -9.59 2.15 -2.83
CA VAL A 178 -10.39 2.49 -1.66
C VAL A 178 -10.12 1.46 -0.57
N PHE A 179 -10.08 1.90 0.69
CA PHE A 179 -9.83 1.03 1.83
C PHE A 179 -10.64 1.49 3.04
N LYS A 180 -11.00 0.55 3.91
CA LYS A 180 -11.70 0.83 5.18
C LYS A 180 -10.74 0.92 6.36
N ASN A 181 -9.82 -0.04 6.48
CA ASN A 181 -8.88 -0.14 7.59
C ASN A 181 -7.48 0.27 7.13
N GLY A 182 -6.72 0.92 8.01
CA GLY A 182 -5.39 1.44 7.70
C GLY A 182 -5.35 2.94 7.38
N CYS A 183 -4.22 3.37 6.83
CA CYS A 183 -3.89 4.74 6.51
C CYS A 183 -3.50 4.94 5.05
N GLY A 184 -4.00 6.02 4.46
CA GLY A 184 -3.47 6.59 3.23
C GLY A 184 -2.45 7.68 3.55
N VAL A 185 -1.37 7.71 2.78
CA VAL A 185 -0.26 8.66 2.89
C VAL A 185 -0.01 9.25 1.51
N VAL A 186 -0.18 10.57 1.39
CA VAL A 186 0.16 11.36 0.20
C VAL A 186 1.38 12.18 0.54
N LEU A 187 2.46 11.98 -0.20
CA LEU A 187 3.74 12.68 -0.01
C LEU A 187 3.74 14.03 -0.72
N LYS A 188 4.55 14.97 -0.21
CA LYS A 188 4.81 16.26 -0.86
C LYS A 188 5.64 16.09 -2.14
N GLU A 189 6.58 15.15 -2.11
CA GLU A 189 7.53 14.83 -3.18
C GLU A 189 7.21 13.44 -3.76
N PRO A 190 6.59 13.34 -4.96
CA PRO A 190 6.19 12.06 -5.55
C PRO A 190 7.36 11.09 -5.80
N GLU A 191 8.55 11.60 -6.07
CA GLU A 191 9.78 10.83 -6.27
C GLU A 191 10.16 9.99 -5.04
N LYS A 192 9.70 10.38 -3.84
CA LYS A 192 9.99 9.68 -2.59
C LYS A 192 9.06 8.49 -2.32
N TYR A 193 8.01 8.28 -3.12
CA TYR A 193 7.06 7.19 -2.90
C TYR A 193 7.71 5.80 -2.82
N PRO A 194 8.64 5.40 -3.72
CA PRO A 194 9.26 4.09 -3.63
C PRO A 194 10.14 3.94 -2.38
N TYR A 195 10.92 4.97 -2.03
CA TYR A 195 11.75 4.98 -0.84
C TYR A 195 10.91 4.82 0.44
N VAL A 196 9.90 5.67 0.62
CA VAL A 196 9.04 5.64 1.81
C VAL A 196 8.28 4.31 1.91
N THR A 197 7.85 3.76 0.77
CA THR A 197 7.22 2.43 0.74
C THR A 197 8.18 1.33 1.20
N ALA A 198 9.47 1.40 0.83
CA ALA A 198 10.48 0.46 1.31
C ALA A 198 10.70 0.58 2.82
N VAL A 199 10.81 1.81 3.35
CA VAL A 199 10.94 2.06 4.78
C VAL A 199 9.75 1.50 5.56
N LEU A 200 8.52 1.71 5.09
CA LEU A 200 7.30 1.22 5.75
C LEU A 200 7.13 -0.31 5.68
N ASN A 201 7.85 -0.99 4.80
CA ASN A 201 7.91 -2.46 4.76
C ASN A 201 9.19 -3.04 5.41
N SER A 202 10.04 -2.18 5.97
CA SER A 202 11.33 -2.58 6.51
C SER A 202 11.26 -3.13 7.95
N GLN A 203 12.38 -3.59 8.48
CA GLN A 203 12.52 -3.96 9.88
C GLN A 203 12.34 -2.77 10.84
N ILE A 204 12.63 -1.53 10.41
CA ILE A 204 12.32 -0.32 11.20
C ILE A 204 10.82 -0.24 11.48
N ALA A 205 9.98 -0.54 10.50
CA ALA A 205 8.53 -0.51 10.68
C ALA A 205 8.04 -1.54 11.71
N ARG A 206 8.78 -2.63 11.94
CA ARG A 206 8.46 -3.62 12.99
C ARG A 206 8.77 -3.12 14.40
N LEU A 207 9.66 -2.14 14.53
CA LEU A 207 9.96 -1.47 15.81
C LEU A 207 8.92 -0.40 16.16
N PHE A 208 8.14 0.05 15.17
CA PHE A 208 7.24 1.18 15.32
C PHE A 208 6.18 1.05 16.44
N PRO A 209 5.57 -0.14 16.70
CA PRO A 209 4.69 -0.28 17.86
C PRO A 209 5.40 0.02 19.19
N SER A 210 6.66 -0.40 19.34
CA SER A 210 7.45 -0.11 20.54
C SER A 210 7.88 1.37 20.63
N VAL A 211 8.06 2.05 19.49
CA VAL A 211 8.23 3.51 19.44
C VAL A 211 6.97 4.22 19.94
N CYS A 212 5.80 3.84 19.43
CA CYS A 212 4.51 4.40 19.86
C CYS A 212 4.24 4.17 21.36
N GLU A 213 4.51 2.96 21.87
CA GLU A 213 4.40 2.64 23.30
C GLU A 213 5.31 3.54 24.16
N SER A 214 6.56 3.75 23.72
CA SER A 214 7.52 4.60 24.44
C SER A 214 7.08 6.07 24.53
N GLU A 215 6.35 6.55 23.53
CA GLU A 215 5.78 7.91 23.49
C GLU A 215 4.39 8.01 24.16
N MET A 216 3.91 6.95 24.82
CA MET A 216 2.55 6.83 25.38
C MET A 216 1.42 7.03 24.35
N LEU A 217 1.72 6.81 23.07
CA LEU A 217 0.74 6.81 21.99
C LEU A 217 0.16 5.40 21.87
N TYR A 218 -0.86 5.10 22.69
CA TYR A 218 -1.59 3.84 22.54
C TYR A 218 -2.37 3.83 21.22
N SER A 219 -1.84 3.15 20.22
CA SER A 219 -2.66 2.60 19.14
C SER A 219 -2.17 1.20 18.81
N GLY A 220 -2.98 0.19 19.11
CA GLY A 220 -2.79 -1.17 18.59
C GLY A 220 -3.04 -1.28 17.08
N SER A 221 -2.96 -0.17 16.34
CA SER A 221 -3.39 -0.05 14.95
C SER A 221 -2.65 1.11 14.27
N ALA A 222 -2.45 1.02 12.96
CA ALA A 222 -1.84 2.05 12.12
C ALA A 222 -2.84 3.21 11.92
N THR A 223 -3.11 3.98 12.98
CA THR A 223 -3.99 5.15 12.90
C THR A 223 -3.27 6.33 12.24
N PRO A 224 -3.99 7.27 11.61
CA PRO A 224 -3.36 8.44 11.00
C PRO A 224 -2.55 9.29 11.99
N ALA A 225 -2.98 9.32 13.25
CA ALA A 225 -2.28 10.05 14.31
C ALA A 225 -0.94 9.39 14.67
N ALA A 226 -0.92 8.06 14.77
CA ALA A 226 0.32 7.31 14.99
C ALA A 226 1.23 7.40 13.77
N MET A 227 0.72 7.11 12.56
CA MET A 227 1.52 7.12 11.32
C MET A 227 2.22 8.46 11.07
N LYS A 228 1.64 9.60 11.48
CA LYS A 228 2.31 10.91 11.41
C LYS A 228 3.62 10.96 12.18
N ARG A 229 3.77 10.18 13.25
CA ARG A 229 4.97 10.10 14.09
C ARG A 229 5.97 9.06 13.62
N PHE A 230 5.66 8.30 12.58
CA PHE A 230 6.59 7.31 12.04
C PHE A 230 7.91 8.01 11.66
N PRO A 231 9.06 7.64 12.24
CA PRO A 231 10.32 8.33 11.99
C PRO A 231 10.84 7.97 10.60
N ILE A 232 11.22 8.98 9.81
CA ILE A 232 11.76 8.82 8.47
C ILE A 232 13.16 9.42 8.42
N VAL A 233 14.12 8.64 7.93
CA VAL A 233 15.48 9.09 7.64
C VAL A 233 15.70 8.92 6.16
N PHE A 234 16.37 9.87 5.52
CA PHE A 234 16.93 9.71 4.18
C PHE A 234 18.45 9.56 4.31
N PRO A 235 19.09 8.67 3.55
CA PRO A 235 20.54 8.55 3.57
C PRO A 235 21.19 9.87 3.11
N GLU A 236 22.36 10.18 3.65
CA GLU A 236 23.11 11.38 3.27
C GLU A 236 23.65 11.28 1.83
N ASP A 237 23.95 10.06 1.39
CA ASP A 237 24.39 9.78 0.04
C ASP A 237 23.21 9.46 -0.88
N ARG A 238 23.16 10.17 -2.01
CA ARG A 238 22.11 10.00 -3.02
C ARG A 238 22.12 8.59 -3.64
N LEU A 239 23.29 7.94 -3.69
CA LEU A 239 23.44 6.61 -4.28
C LEU A 239 22.64 5.56 -3.51
N THR A 240 22.70 5.56 -2.18
CA THR A 240 21.92 4.65 -1.34
C THR A 240 20.43 4.90 -1.47
N GLU A 241 20.00 6.17 -1.57
CA GLU A 241 18.59 6.50 -1.83
C GLU A 241 18.12 5.95 -3.19
N ASP A 242 18.93 6.13 -4.24
CA ASP A 242 18.64 5.67 -5.60
C ASP A 242 18.60 4.13 -5.67
N LEU A 243 19.50 3.43 -4.95
CA LEU A 243 19.49 1.98 -4.81
C LEU A 243 18.22 1.47 -4.12
N ILE A 244 17.85 2.05 -2.97
CA ILE A 244 16.62 1.69 -2.24
C ILE A 244 15.39 1.91 -3.12
N THR A 245 15.33 3.05 -3.81
CA THR A 245 14.24 3.42 -4.72
C THR A 245 14.13 2.41 -5.88
N SER A 246 15.24 2.04 -6.50
CA SER A 246 15.28 1.07 -7.60
C SER A 246 14.84 -0.32 -7.14
N ILE A 247 15.34 -0.80 -6.00
CA ILE A 247 14.93 -2.09 -5.41
C ILE A 247 13.46 -2.09 -5.04
N SER A 248 12.94 -0.97 -4.50
CA SER A 248 11.51 -0.83 -4.21
C SER A 248 10.66 -0.98 -5.48
N GLY A 249 11.11 -0.40 -6.59
CA GLY A 249 10.52 -0.63 -7.91
C GLY A 249 10.51 -2.11 -8.30
N TYR A 250 11.63 -2.82 -8.13
CA TYR A 250 11.70 -4.26 -8.43
C TYR A 250 10.71 -5.05 -7.55
N LEU A 251 10.63 -4.72 -6.27
CA LEU A 251 9.73 -5.36 -5.32
C LEU A 251 8.26 -5.09 -5.66
N MET A 252 7.92 -3.88 -6.11
CA MET A 252 6.58 -3.57 -6.62
C MET A 252 6.23 -4.47 -7.81
N PHE A 253 7.15 -4.62 -8.78
CA PHE A 253 6.94 -5.49 -9.93
C PHE A 253 6.81 -6.96 -9.53
N LEU A 254 7.74 -7.48 -8.72
CA LEU A 254 7.73 -8.87 -8.27
C LEU A 254 6.44 -9.21 -7.52
N ASN A 255 5.96 -8.32 -6.65
CA ASN A 255 4.70 -8.54 -5.93
C ASN A 255 3.50 -8.61 -6.89
N ARG A 256 3.45 -7.75 -7.93
CA ARG A 256 2.41 -7.80 -8.99
C ARG A 256 2.39 -9.13 -9.74
N GLN A 257 3.55 -9.77 -9.92
CA GLN A 257 3.65 -11.05 -10.63
C GLN A 257 3.15 -12.25 -9.81
N LYS A 258 3.12 -12.17 -8.48
CA LYS A 258 2.76 -13.31 -7.60
C LYS A 258 1.35 -13.85 -7.84
N ASN A 259 0.40 -12.99 -8.21
CA ASN A 259 -0.98 -13.40 -8.48
C ASN A 259 -1.24 -13.72 -9.97
N ALA A 260 -0.33 -13.35 -10.88
CA ALA A 260 -0.43 -13.64 -12.31
C ALA A 260 0.12 -15.03 -12.68
N SER A 261 1.00 -15.59 -11.84
CA SER A 261 1.76 -16.79 -12.11
C SER A 261 1.60 -17.82 -10.99
N TYR A 262 1.19 -19.04 -11.31
CA TYR A 262 1.20 -20.20 -10.41
C TYR A 262 2.63 -20.68 -10.04
N ALA A 263 3.67 -19.85 -10.20
CA ALA A 263 5.06 -20.20 -9.97
C ALA A 263 5.49 -19.88 -8.52
N VAL A 264 5.09 -20.76 -7.60
CA VAL A 264 5.04 -20.49 -6.15
C VAL A 264 6.41 -20.52 -5.43
N GLY A 265 7.49 -21.01 -6.04
CA GLY A 265 8.76 -21.21 -5.32
C GLY A 265 9.83 -20.14 -5.56
N TRP A 266 10.25 -19.99 -6.81
CA TRP A 266 11.42 -19.18 -7.16
C TRP A 266 11.14 -17.67 -7.13
N LEU A 267 9.89 -17.26 -7.38
CA LEU A 267 9.48 -15.86 -7.32
C LEU A 267 9.47 -15.34 -5.88
N ASP A 268 9.08 -16.18 -4.92
CA ASP A 268 9.18 -15.88 -3.50
C ASP A 268 10.64 -15.78 -3.04
N GLU A 269 11.50 -16.68 -3.51
CA GLU A 269 12.94 -16.62 -3.25
C GLU A 269 13.56 -15.32 -3.82
N LEU A 270 13.17 -14.93 -5.03
CA LEU A 270 13.63 -13.69 -5.67
C LEU A 270 13.12 -12.46 -4.92
N THR A 271 11.84 -12.45 -4.54
CA THR A 271 11.25 -11.36 -3.74
C THR A 271 11.96 -11.23 -2.40
N GLY A 272 12.16 -12.35 -1.68
CA GLY A 272 12.85 -12.37 -0.40
C GLY A 272 14.28 -11.84 -0.48
N PHE A 273 15.01 -12.16 -1.55
CA PHE A 273 16.35 -11.63 -1.81
C PHE A 273 16.36 -10.10 -1.89
N TYR A 274 15.47 -9.50 -2.69
CA TYR A 274 15.41 -8.04 -2.83
C TYR A 274 14.85 -7.35 -1.58
N GLU A 275 13.90 -7.97 -0.86
CA GLU A 275 13.44 -7.46 0.43
C GLU A 275 14.58 -7.41 1.44
N GLN A 276 15.46 -8.41 1.43
CA GLN A 276 16.62 -8.46 2.32
C GLN A 276 17.62 -7.33 2.02
N ILE A 277 17.93 -7.08 0.74
CA ILE A 277 18.81 -5.97 0.34
C ILE A 277 18.18 -4.62 0.72
N SER A 278 16.90 -4.42 0.40
CA SER A 278 16.17 -3.19 0.76
C SER A 278 16.21 -2.95 2.27
N ASN A 279 15.99 -4.00 3.08
CA ASN A 279 16.11 -3.91 4.54
C ASN A 279 17.52 -3.54 5.00
N LEU A 280 18.57 -4.13 4.42
CA LEU A 280 19.97 -3.81 4.77
C LEU A 280 20.25 -2.32 4.52
N LEU A 281 19.88 -1.82 3.35
CA LEU A 281 20.09 -0.42 2.95
C LEU A 281 19.30 0.56 3.83
N VAL A 282 18.03 0.26 4.13
CA VAL A 282 17.22 1.09 5.04
C VAL A 282 17.81 1.08 6.45
N MET A 283 18.22 -0.07 6.97
CA MET A 283 18.83 -0.14 8.30
C MET A 283 20.13 0.65 8.37
N ASP A 284 20.94 0.61 7.31
CA ASP A 284 22.16 1.41 7.23
C ASP A 284 21.87 2.91 7.23
N ALA A 285 20.86 3.37 6.48
CA ALA A 285 20.42 4.77 6.51
C ALA A 285 20.02 5.25 7.91
N TYR A 286 19.45 4.37 8.75
CA TYR A 286 19.00 4.73 10.10
C TYR A 286 20.12 4.67 11.16
N PHE A 287 21.11 3.81 11.01
CA PHE A 287 22.11 3.56 12.06
C PHE A 287 23.56 3.87 11.67
N GLY A 288 23.84 4.05 10.38
CA GLY A 288 25.17 4.37 9.86
C GLY A 288 26.23 3.31 10.15
N ASN A 289 25.84 2.03 10.22
CA ASN A 289 26.77 0.94 10.57
C ASN A 289 27.74 0.60 9.45
N GLY A 290 27.49 1.12 8.24
CA GLY A 290 28.24 0.84 7.03
C GLY A 290 27.90 -0.53 6.47
N ILE A 291 27.42 -0.56 5.23
CA ILE A 291 27.34 -1.79 4.46
C ILE A 291 28.75 -2.22 4.06
N ASP A 292 28.99 -3.53 3.94
CA ASP A 292 30.27 -4.03 3.41
C ASP A 292 30.53 -3.40 2.03
N PRO A 293 31.66 -2.68 1.85
CA PRO A 293 31.99 -2.03 0.59
C PRO A 293 31.94 -2.96 -0.61
N LYS A 294 32.26 -4.26 -0.44
CA LYS A 294 32.15 -5.24 -1.54
C LYS A 294 30.70 -5.49 -1.94
N LEU A 295 29.79 -5.54 -0.96
CA LEU A 295 28.36 -5.67 -1.23
C LEU A 295 27.84 -4.39 -1.88
N LEU A 296 28.18 -3.21 -1.35
CA LEU A 296 27.75 -1.93 -1.91
C LEU A 296 28.19 -1.77 -3.37
N ASN A 297 29.47 -2.03 -3.67
CA ASN A 297 29.97 -2.02 -5.06
C ASN A 297 29.21 -3.00 -5.96
N ALA A 298 28.93 -4.22 -5.47
CA ALA A 298 28.15 -5.20 -6.23
C ALA A 298 26.70 -4.74 -6.47
N LEU A 299 26.09 -4.02 -5.54
CA LEU A 299 24.78 -3.42 -5.72
C LEU A 299 24.84 -2.30 -6.76
N GLU A 300 25.79 -1.38 -6.66
CA GLU A 300 25.98 -0.28 -7.61
C GLU A 300 26.24 -0.77 -9.04
N ASP A 301 27.04 -1.83 -9.21
CA ASP A 301 27.36 -2.38 -10.52
C ASP A 301 26.15 -3.05 -11.21
N ASN A 302 25.19 -3.57 -10.43
CA ASN A 302 24.13 -4.45 -10.95
C ASN A 302 22.71 -3.88 -10.82
N ILE A 303 22.46 -2.95 -9.89
CA ILE A 303 21.14 -2.37 -9.66
C ILE A 303 21.07 -1.04 -10.38
N HIS A 304 20.25 -1.00 -11.43
CA HIS A 304 20.04 0.19 -12.25
C HIS A 304 18.56 0.52 -12.25
N PRO A 305 18.19 1.81 -12.20
CA PRO A 305 16.80 2.18 -12.44
C PRO A 305 16.43 1.70 -13.84
N TYR A 306 15.57 0.68 -13.94
CA TYR A 306 14.91 0.36 -15.22
C TYR A 306 14.05 1.57 -15.56
N ALA A 307 14.60 2.40 -16.44
CA ALA A 307 14.09 3.71 -16.76
C ALA A 307 12.74 3.60 -17.46
N GLY A 308 11.67 3.73 -16.68
CA GLY A 308 10.31 3.89 -17.18
C GLY A 308 9.66 2.60 -17.66
N ASP A 309 8.41 2.42 -17.26
CA ASP A 309 7.48 1.52 -17.94
C ASP A 309 7.75 0.01 -17.84
N MET A 310 7.83 -0.48 -16.60
CA MET A 310 7.55 -1.89 -16.29
C MET A 310 6.12 -2.36 -16.68
N GLU A 311 5.29 -1.48 -17.23
CA GLU A 311 4.00 -1.82 -17.85
C GLU A 311 4.14 -2.29 -19.31
N PHE A 312 5.30 -2.09 -19.96
CA PHE A 312 5.47 -2.33 -21.40
C PHE A 312 6.50 -3.40 -21.79
N GLU A 313 7.42 -3.80 -20.88
CA GLU A 313 8.28 -4.96 -21.12
C GLU A 313 7.56 -6.27 -20.84
N SER A 314 7.83 -7.32 -21.62
CA SER A 314 7.28 -8.64 -21.33
C SER A 314 7.75 -9.09 -19.94
N SER A 315 6.80 -9.45 -19.07
CA SER A 315 7.05 -9.84 -17.67
C SER A 315 8.17 -10.86 -17.54
N ASP A 316 8.25 -11.80 -18.48
CA ASP A 316 9.23 -12.90 -18.50
C ASP A 316 10.67 -12.42 -18.75
N SER A 317 10.85 -11.38 -19.58
CA SER A 317 12.16 -10.78 -19.84
C SER A 317 12.69 -10.11 -18.59
N LEU A 318 11.86 -9.30 -17.93
CA LEU A 318 12.25 -8.58 -16.72
C LEU A 318 12.50 -9.53 -15.55
N LEU A 319 11.68 -10.56 -15.38
CA LEU A 319 11.91 -11.61 -14.37
C LEU A 319 13.25 -12.32 -14.57
N SER A 320 13.62 -12.64 -15.81
CA SER A 320 14.91 -13.26 -16.14
C SER A 320 16.08 -12.35 -15.80
N VAL A 321 15.94 -11.05 -16.07
CA VAL A 321 16.94 -10.02 -15.76
C VAL A 321 17.14 -9.86 -14.26
N LEU A 322 16.05 -9.77 -13.49
CA LEU A 322 16.11 -9.70 -12.02
C LEU A 322 16.76 -10.96 -11.43
N TYR A 323 16.42 -12.13 -11.96
CA TYR A 323 17.07 -13.37 -11.54
C TYR A 323 18.59 -13.37 -11.83
N TYR A 324 19.01 -12.84 -12.97
CA TYR A 324 20.42 -12.68 -13.32
C TYR A 324 21.17 -11.70 -12.39
N ILE A 325 20.55 -10.56 -12.07
CA ILE A 325 21.10 -9.59 -11.10
C ILE A 325 21.33 -10.27 -9.75
N LYS A 326 20.36 -11.04 -9.26
CA LYS A 326 20.51 -11.82 -8.03
C LYS A 326 21.73 -12.74 -8.08
N GLN A 327 21.92 -13.49 -9.18
CA GLN A 327 23.08 -14.38 -9.35
C GLN A 327 24.39 -13.60 -9.29
N ARG A 328 24.50 -12.49 -10.04
CA ARG A 328 25.69 -11.64 -10.05
C ARG A 328 26.07 -11.11 -8.67
N ILE A 329 25.10 -10.58 -7.93
CA ILE A 329 25.32 -10.09 -6.57
C ILE A 329 25.74 -11.24 -5.64
N SER A 330 25.09 -12.40 -5.75
CA SER A 330 25.40 -13.57 -4.93
C SER A 330 26.79 -14.17 -5.19
N ASP A 331 27.29 -14.07 -6.42
CA ASP A 331 28.61 -14.60 -6.81
C ASP A 331 29.77 -13.64 -6.46
N THR A 332 29.51 -12.33 -6.51
CA THR A 332 30.50 -11.27 -6.26
C THR A 332 30.61 -10.89 -4.78
N SER A 333 29.57 -11.12 -3.99
CA SER A 333 29.50 -10.74 -2.58
C SER A 333 29.30 -11.97 -1.69
N ASN A 334 29.76 -11.92 -0.44
CA ASN A 334 29.46 -12.97 0.53
C ASN A 334 28.05 -12.78 1.13
N PHE A 335 27.04 -12.64 0.25
CA PHE A 335 25.68 -12.25 0.62
C PHE A 335 25.05 -13.15 1.69
N LYS A 336 25.42 -14.44 1.69
CA LYS A 336 24.98 -15.43 2.69
C LYS A 336 25.32 -15.03 4.13
N LYS A 337 26.35 -14.21 4.35
CA LYS A 337 26.69 -13.68 5.67
C LYS A 337 25.62 -12.72 6.22
N TYR A 338 24.87 -12.06 5.34
CA TYR A 338 23.87 -11.04 5.67
C TYR A 338 22.45 -11.59 5.75
N ALA A 339 22.29 -12.92 5.67
CA ALA A 339 21.01 -13.59 5.91
C ALA A 339 20.53 -13.24 7.32
N PHE A 340 19.47 -12.44 7.41
CA PHE A 340 18.79 -12.25 8.68
C PHE A 340 18.01 -13.52 8.97
N ASP A 341 18.30 -14.15 10.10
CA ASP A 341 17.31 -15.03 10.70
C ASP A 341 16.03 -14.22 10.88
N THR A 342 14.90 -14.79 10.46
CA THR A 342 13.57 -14.14 10.48
C THR A 342 13.13 -13.74 11.88
N GLU A 343 13.84 -14.21 12.91
CA GLU A 343 13.70 -13.82 14.30
C GLU A 343 14.56 -12.58 14.62
N PHE A 344 13.96 -11.65 15.38
CA PHE A 344 14.57 -10.45 15.95
C PHE A 344 16.03 -10.58 16.49
N PRO A 345 16.49 -11.73 17.03
CA PRO A 345 17.87 -11.90 17.48
C PRO A 345 18.93 -11.76 16.37
N GLY A 346 18.60 -12.05 15.11
CA GLY A 346 19.54 -11.93 13.99
C GLY A 346 19.95 -10.49 13.71
N ILE A 347 19.06 -9.52 13.97
CA ILE A 347 19.27 -8.07 13.76
C ILE A 347 20.38 -7.52 14.67
N LEU A 348 20.49 -8.07 15.89
CA LEU A 348 21.51 -7.66 16.86
C LEU A 348 22.89 -8.25 16.58
N SER A 349 23.02 -9.16 15.62
CA SER A 349 24.32 -9.69 15.20
C SER A 349 25.08 -8.75 14.26
N PHE A 350 24.36 -7.81 13.61
CA PHE A 350 24.89 -6.79 12.71
C PHE A 350 25.10 -5.41 13.36
N LEU A 351 24.79 -5.29 14.66
CA LEU A 351 24.96 -4.12 15.54
C LEU A 351 25.87 -4.47 16.73
#